data_AF-A0A815JQF0-F1
#
_entry.id   AF-A0A815JQF0-F1
#
_cell.length_a   1.000
_cell.length_b   1.000
_cell.length_c   1.000
_cell.angle_alpha   90.00
_cell.angle_beta   90.00
_cell.angle_gamma   90.00
#
_symmetry.space_group_name_H-M   'P 1'
#
loop_
_entity.id
_entity.type
_entity.pdbx_description
1 polymer ?
#
loop_
_entity_poly.entity_id
_entity_poly.type
_entity_poly.pdbx_seq_one_letter_code
_entity_poly.pdbx_strand_id
1 'polypeptide(L)'
;MIDTDYRRKIWSYDVFTGYQTPYLIQNRQPSKILSNTIKGFPILAESKCDTSTTGGDSFTPDDFEDLSKQGTFGKARWFNIVKKEYNACRKGVAIIDMTSFTKYELKSANRNIVDFLQMLCANNIDMPIGTVVHTGMSNEHNGYENDCSVIRLGEYHFLLVSSTSQSTRNIKWLKAHVPEDNSIFLLAVTSLYTALNLIGPNAKYLLFELSDENFNDFARMTCQV
;
A
#
# COMPACT_ATOMS: atom_id res chain seq x y z
N MET A 1 6.96 21.41 -26.96
CA MET A 1 5.59 21.08 -26.54
C MET A 1 5.73 19.82 -25.70
N ILE A 2 5.91 19.98 -24.39
CA ILE A 2 6.18 18.87 -23.46
C ILE A 2 4.84 18.51 -22.86
N ASP A 3 4.39 17.29 -23.13
CA ASP A 3 3.15 16.71 -22.64
C ASP A 3 3.23 16.54 -21.10
N THR A 4 2.27 17.14 -20.39
CA THR A 4 2.24 17.26 -18.91
C THR A 4 1.22 16.33 -18.25
N ASP A 5 0.70 15.31 -18.92
CA ASP A 5 -0.28 14.41 -18.30
C ASP A 5 0.39 13.21 -17.58
N TYR A 6 0.93 13.46 -16.38
CA TYR A 6 1.59 12.45 -15.54
C TYR A 6 0.65 11.85 -14.48
N ARG A 7 -0.57 11.44 -14.86
CA ARG A 7 -1.45 10.65 -13.99
C ARG A 7 -1.39 9.16 -14.37
N ARG A 8 -0.35 8.47 -13.92
CA ARG A 8 -0.27 7.00 -14.06
C ARG A 8 -1.13 6.33 -13.00
N LYS A 9 -2.20 5.65 -13.44
CA LYS A 9 -2.96 4.72 -12.61
C LYS A 9 -2.25 3.37 -12.69
N ILE A 10 -1.79 2.85 -11.56
CA ILE A 10 -1.23 1.50 -11.49
C ILE A 10 -2.21 0.67 -10.67
N TRP A 11 -2.73 -0.39 -11.27
CA TRP A 11 -3.59 -1.35 -10.60
C TRP A 11 -2.75 -2.57 -10.22
N SER A 12 -2.65 -2.86 -8.92
CA SER A 12 -2.12 -4.15 -8.44
C SER A 12 -3.18 -4.86 -7.61
N TYR A 13 -3.32 -6.16 -7.83
CA TYR A 13 -4.16 -7.01 -6.98
C TYR A 13 -3.26 -7.74 -5.99
N ASP A 14 -3.08 -7.13 -4.81
CA ASP A 14 -2.29 -7.70 -3.73
C ASP A 14 -3.19 -8.18 -2.59
N VAL A 15 -3.15 -9.49 -2.34
CA VAL A 15 -3.68 -10.07 -1.10
C VAL A 15 -2.60 -9.87 -0.04
N PHE A 16 -2.63 -8.75 0.68
CA PHE A 16 -1.84 -8.62 1.91
C PHE A 16 -2.40 -9.60 2.95
N THR A 17 -1.80 -10.79 3.03
CA THR A 17 -2.05 -11.73 4.12
C THR A 17 -1.45 -11.14 5.40
N GLY A 18 -2.31 -10.83 6.36
CA GLY A 18 -1.96 -10.17 7.60
C GLY A 18 -0.91 -10.92 8.42
N TYR A 19 0.24 -10.28 8.59
CA TYR A 19 1.18 -10.56 9.66
C TYR A 19 1.68 -9.24 10.25
N GLN A 20 0.82 -8.57 11.02
CA GLN A 20 1.28 -7.64 12.06
C GLN A 20 1.22 -8.37 13.40
N THR A 21 2.39 -8.62 13.98
CA THR A 21 2.57 -9.14 15.33
C THR A 21 1.92 -8.20 16.35
N PRO A 22 1.20 -8.72 17.36
CA PRO A 22 0.49 -7.91 18.34
C PRO A 22 1.48 -7.40 19.38
N TYR A 23 2.21 -6.33 19.08
CA TYR A 23 2.85 -5.54 20.11
C TYR A 23 1.85 -4.50 20.62
N LEU A 24 1.76 -4.40 21.95
CA LEU A 24 1.09 -3.35 22.72
C LEU A 24 0.96 -2.06 21.90
N ILE A 25 -0.27 -1.62 21.63
CA ILE A 25 -0.55 -0.35 20.94
C ILE A 25 -0.09 0.78 21.87
N GLN A 26 1.20 1.09 21.81
CA GLN A 26 1.75 2.32 22.34
C GLN A 26 1.39 3.42 21.37
N ASN A 27 0.54 4.34 21.85
CA ASN A 27 0.16 5.57 21.17
C ASN A 27 1.40 6.32 20.68
N ARG A 28 1.74 6.19 19.40
CA ARG A 28 2.59 7.17 18.74
C ARG A 28 1.67 8.24 18.17
N GLN A 29 1.74 9.41 18.79
CA GLN A 29 1.25 10.66 18.21
C GLN A 29 1.73 10.74 16.75
N PRO A 30 0.86 11.00 15.77
CA PRO A 30 1.35 11.31 14.43
C PRO A 30 2.24 12.54 14.56
N SER A 31 3.51 12.41 14.15
CA SER A 31 4.40 13.56 13.98
C SER A 31 3.67 14.59 13.12
N LYS A 32 3.68 15.85 13.56
CA LYS A 32 3.02 17.04 12.97
C LYS A 32 3.50 17.41 11.54
N ILE A 33 3.78 16.43 10.68
CA ILE A 33 4.27 16.59 9.30
C ILE A 33 3.19 16.11 8.30
N LEU A 34 1.91 16.30 8.64
CA LEU A 34 0.78 16.07 7.75
C LEU A 34 -0.01 17.38 7.58
N SER A 35 0.67 18.46 7.18
CA SER A 35 0.00 19.71 6.79
C SER A 35 -0.19 19.86 5.27
N ASN A 36 0.38 18.95 4.45
CA ASN A 36 0.34 19.05 3.00
C ASN A 36 -0.19 17.78 2.33
N THR A 37 -1.46 17.40 2.55
CA THR A 37 -2.15 16.47 1.63
C THR A 37 -3.66 16.65 1.70
N ILE A 38 -4.23 17.17 0.60
CA ILE A 38 -5.63 17.09 0.13
C ILE A 38 -6.71 17.34 1.21
N LYS A 39 -7.07 18.62 1.40
CA LYS A 39 -8.41 19.00 1.85
C LYS A 39 -9.39 18.59 0.75
N GLY A 40 -10.19 17.54 0.94
CA GLY A 40 -11.24 17.27 -0.05
C GLY A 40 -11.98 15.94 0.00
N PHE A 41 -11.52 14.94 0.75
CA PHE A 41 -12.26 13.67 0.83
C PHE A 41 -12.66 13.36 2.28
N PRO A 42 -13.94 13.46 2.64
CA PRO A 42 -14.42 12.75 3.82
C PRO A 42 -14.19 11.26 3.55
N ILE A 43 -13.46 10.58 4.43
CA ILE A 43 -13.36 9.12 4.45
C ILE A 43 -14.75 8.61 4.84
N LEU A 44 -15.61 8.44 3.84
CA LEU A 44 -16.92 7.84 4.01
C LEU A 44 -16.74 6.33 3.89
N ALA A 45 -16.59 5.67 5.03
CA ALA A 45 -17.21 4.36 5.19
C ALA A 45 -18.73 4.60 5.35
N GLU A 46 -19.40 5.06 4.28
CA GLU A 46 -20.86 5.02 4.25
C GLU A 46 -21.28 3.56 4.07
N SER A 47 -21.38 2.84 5.19
CA SER A 47 -22.39 1.80 5.23
C SER A 47 -23.74 2.53 5.26
N LYS A 48 -24.45 2.58 4.13
CA LYS A 48 -25.91 2.77 4.17
C LYS A 48 -26.48 1.56 4.90
N CYS A 49 -26.58 1.67 6.22
CA CYS A 49 -27.38 0.78 7.06
C CYS A 49 -28.71 1.51 7.26
N ASP A 50 -29.80 0.85 6.90
CA ASP A 50 -31.16 1.36 6.98
C ASP A 50 -31.43 2.14 8.28
N THR A 51 -31.92 3.37 8.13
CA THR A 51 -32.36 4.23 9.22
C THR A 51 -33.70 3.75 9.76
N SER A 52 -33.70 2.63 10.47
CA SER A 52 -34.82 2.26 11.34
C SER A 52 -34.35 1.37 12.49
N THR A 53 -33.45 1.87 13.33
CA THR A 53 -33.36 1.42 14.72
C THR A 53 -32.92 2.59 15.58
N THR A 54 -33.77 2.93 16.55
CA THR A 54 -33.59 3.98 17.54
C THR A 54 -32.34 3.74 18.38
N GLY A 55 -31.26 4.47 18.07
CA GLY A 55 -30.02 4.57 18.84
C GLY A 55 -29.05 5.43 18.02
N GLY A 56 -28.68 6.60 18.52
CA GLY A 56 -27.91 7.60 17.77
C GLY A 56 -26.49 7.14 17.45
N ASP A 57 -26.29 6.56 16.26
CA ASP A 57 -24.99 6.15 15.71
C ASP A 57 -24.48 7.18 14.66
N SER A 58 -24.67 8.48 14.92
CA SER A 58 -24.04 9.54 14.12
C SER A 58 -22.65 9.83 14.68
N PHE A 59 -21.61 9.23 14.11
CA PHE A 59 -20.23 9.44 14.53
C PHE A 59 -19.75 10.86 14.19
N THR A 60 -19.21 11.58 15.17
CA THR A 60 -18.55 12.87 14.93
C THR A 60 -17.03 12.69 14.94
N PRO A 61 -16.25 13.56 14.28
CA PRO A 61 -14.78 13.53 14.34
C PRO A 61 -14.20 13.54 15.76
N ASP A 62 -14.94 14.12 16.72
CA ASP A 62 -14.55 14.19 18.13
C ASP A 62 -14.51 12.82 18.81
N ASP A 63 -15.31 11.85 18.33
CA ASP A 63 -15.32 10.47 18.86
C ASP A 63 -13.97 9.75 18.61
N PHE A 64 -13.24 10.10 17.54
CA PHE A 64 -11.95 9.47 17.22
C PHE A 64 -10.80 9.91 18.14
N GLU A 65 -10.86 11.13 18.68
CA GLU A 65 -9.78 11.70 19.48
C GLU A 65 -9.78 11.20 20.93
N ASP A 66 -10.89 10.63 21.40
CA ASP A 66 -11.01 9.99 22.73
C ASP A 66 -10.63 8.50 22.69
N LEU A 67 -10.85 7.81 21.56
CA LEU A 67 -10.56 6.38 21.38
C LEU A 67 -9.07 6.04 21.44
N SER A 68 -8.20 7.02 21.16
CA SER A 68 -6.75 6.83 21.09
C SER A 68 -6.02 7.13 22.40
N LYS A 69 -6.69 7.57 23.47
CA LYS A 69 -5.97 8.16 24.62
C LYS A 69 -5.64 7.19 25.76
N GLN A 70 -6.21 5.98 25.79
CA GLN A 70 -5.95 5.02 26.87
C GLN A 70 -5.72 3.61 26.34
N GLY A 71 -4.49 3.10 26.50
CA GLY A 71 -4.20 1.68 26.33
C GLY A 71 -4.91 0.86 27.41
N THR A 72 -5.66 -0.16 27.00
CA THR A 72 -6.38 -1.06 27.92
C THR A 72 -5.85 -2.49 27.77
N PHE A 73 -5.77 -3.24 28.88
CA PHE A 73 -5.52 -4.70 28.81
C PHE A 73 -6.74 -5.49 28.33
N GLY A 74 -7.93 -4.87 28.36
CA GLY A 74 -9.17 -5.42 27.86
C GLY A 74 -9.48 -5.02 26.41
N LYS A 75 -10.69 -5.35 25.98
CA LYS A 75 -11.21 -5.00 24.65
C LYS A 75 -11.18 -3.49 24.42
N ALA A 76 -10.46 -3.06 23.38
CA ALA A 76 -10.36 -1.64 23.04
C ALA A 76 -11.73 -1.04 22.67
N ARG A 77 -11.92 0.25 22.95
CA ARG A 77 -13.18 0.98 22.69
C ARG A 77 -13.59 0.95 21.21
N TRP A 78 -12.60 0.97 20.29
CA TRP A 78 -12.81 0.92 18.84
C TRP A 78 -13.09 -0.50 18.29
N PHE A 79 -13.10 -1.54 19.13
CA PHE A 79 -13.25 -2.92 18.65
C PHE A 79 -14.56 -3.14 17.88
N ASN A 80 -15.69 -2.61 18.38
CA ASN A 80 -16.97 -2.82 17.72
C ASN A 80 -17.03 -2.11 16.35
N ILE A 81 -16.29 -1.01 16.20
CA ILE A 81 -16.12 -0.29 14.93
C ILE A 81 -15.34 -1.16 13.95
N VAL A 82 -14.16 -1.65 14.35
CA VAL A 82 -13.35 -2.55 13.51
C VAL A 82 -14.12 -3.85 13.18
N LYS A 83 -14.96 -4.35 14.10
CA LYS A 83 -15.85 -5.47 13.81
C LYS A 83 -16.86 -5.14 12.72
N LYS A 84 -17.45 -3.93 12.70
CA LYS A 84 -18.36 -3.48 11.64
C LYS A 84 -17.61 -3.41 10.30
N GLU A 85 -16.43 -2.78 10.26
CA GLU A 85 -15.58 -2.68 9.06
C GLU A 85 -15.17 -4.06 8.52
N TYR A 86 -14.73 -4.97 9.39
CA TYR A 86 -14.39 -6.34 9.03
C TYR A 86 -15.57 -7.04 8.36
N ASN A 87 -16.78 -6.93 8.94
CA ASN A 87 -17.97 -7.55 8.36
C ASN A 87 -18.36 -6.93 7.02
N ALA A 88 -18.21 -5.61 6.87
CA ALA A 88 -18.46 -4.90 5.61
C ALA A 88 -17.50 -5.38 4.51
N CYS A 89 -16.19 -5.47 4.79
CA CYS A 89 -15.19 -5.99 3.86
C CYS A 89 -15.45 -7.48 3.54
N ARG A 90 -15.73 -8.30 4.56
CA ARG A 90 -15.90 -9.75 4.39
C ARG A 90 -17.12 -10.14 3.56
N LYS A 91 -18.21 -9.36 3.66
CA LYS A 91 -19.50 -9.62 3.01
C LYS A 91 -19.76 -8.73 1.78
N GLY A 92 -18.94 -7.70 1.55
CA GLY A 92 -19.14 -6.72 0.49
C GLY A 92 -17.84 -6.29 -0.16
N VAL A 93 -17.55 -5.00 -0.09
CA VAL A 93 -16.32 -4.39 -0.61
C VAL A 93 -15.91 -3.24 0.31
N ALA A 94 -14.61 -3.09 0.53
CA ALA A 94 -14.02 -2.01 1.30
C ALA A 94 -12.91 -1.34 0.50
N ILE A 95 -12.78 -0.04 0.68
CA ILE A 95 -11.68 0.77 0.13
C ILE A 95 -10.77 1.15 1.28
N ILE A 96 -9.47 0.88 1.15
CA ILE A 96 -8.44 1.25 2.12
C ILE A 96 -7.47 2.22 1.45
N ASP A 97 -7.25 3.37 2.08
CA ASP A 97 -6.23 4.31 1.64
C ASP A 97 -4.83 3.80 2.00
N MET A 98 -4.04 3.48 0.98
CA MET A 98 -2.64 3.06 1.07
C MET A 98 -1.70 4.13 0.48
N THR A 99 -2.16 5.36 0.31
CA THR A 99 -1.38 6.47 -0.26
C THR A 99 -0.09 6.71 0.51
N SER A 100 -0.10 6.53 1.83
CA SER A 100 1.08 6.71 2.69
C SER A 100 2.16 5.64 2.49
N PHE A 101 1.86 4.49 1.87
CA PHE A 101 2.85 3.45 1.64
C PHE A 101 4.01 4.01 0.84
N THR A 102 5.22 3.59 1.22
CA THR A 102 6.43 4.06 0.59
C THR A 102 6.54 3.48 -0.82
N LYS A 103 6.85 4.33 -1.81
CA LYS A 103 6.95 3.93 -3.22
C LYS A 103 8.26 4.41 -3.81
N TYR A 104 8.99 3.52 -4.47
CA TYR A 104 10.25 3.81 -5.16
C TYR A 104 10.20 3.34 -6.60
N GLU A 105 10.54 4.23 -7.52
CA GLU A 105 10.68 3.90 -8.93
C GLU A 105 12.16 3.62 -9.21
N LEU A 106 12.45 2.44 -9.75
CA LEU A 106 13.78 2.07 -10.22
C LEU A 106 13.78 1.90 -11.74
N LYS A 107 14.73 2.56 -12.39
CA LYS A 107 14.91 2.50 -13.85
C LYS A 107 16.37 2.29 -14.22
N SER A 108 16.59 1.57 -15.30
CA SER A 108 17.89 1.48 -15.94
C SER A 108 17.75 1.43 -17.46
N ALA A 109 18.86 1.64 -18.17
CA ALA A 109 18.95 1.37 -19.60
C ALA A 109 19.20 -0.12 -19.89
N ASN A 110 19.69 -0.89 -18.91
CA ASN A 110 20.22 -2.24 -19.12
C ASN A 110 19.64 -3.24 -18.08
N ARG A 111 19.97 -4.53 -18.26
CA ARG A 111 19.53 -5.64 -17.38
C ARG A 111 20.16 -5.63 -15.98
N ASN A 112 21.20 -4.85 -15.74
CA ASN A 112 21.87 -4.72 -14.43
C ASN A 112 20.90 -4.41 -13.26
N ILE A 113 19.77 -3.74 -13.52
CA ILE A 113 18.72 -3.53 -12.52
C ILE A 113 18.10 -4.83 -12.00
N VAL A 114 17.94 -5.84 -12.88
CA VAL A 114 17.43 -7.15 -12.50
C VAL A 114 18.44 -7.86 -11.61
N ASP A 115 19.72 -7.85 -11.99
CA ASP A 115 20.78 -8.50 -11.21
C ASP A 115 20.95 -7.82 -9.84
N PHE A 116 20.84 -6.49 -9.79
CA PHE A 116 20.80 -5.72 -8.54
C PHE A 116 19.62 -6.12 -7.65
N LEU A 117 18.40 -6.20 -8.19
CA LEU A 117 17.23 -6.59 -7.41
C LEU A 117 17.29 -8.06 -6.98
N GLN A 118 17.81 -8.96 -7.81
CA GLN A 118 18.02 -10.39 -7.48
C GLN A 118 19.05 -10.59 -6.37
N MET A 119 20.06 -9.72 -6.30
CA MET A 119 21.03 -9.74 -5.21
C MET A 119 20.41 -9.30 -3.88
N LEU A 120 19.53 -8.29 -3.91
CA LEU A 120 18.91 -7.73 -2.71
C LEU A 120 17.70 -8.51 -2.21
N CYS A 121 16.90 -9.07 -3.12
CA CYS A 121 15.62 -9.68 -2.81
C CYS A 121 15.75 -11.19 -2.61
N ALA A 122 15.02 -11.73 -1.64
CA ALA A 122 15.00 -13.17 -1.38
C ALA A 122 14.22 -13.98 -2.43
N ASN A 123 13.19 -13.40 -3.04
CA ASN A 123 12.39 -14.05 -4.08
C ASN A 123 12.87 -13.69 -5.49
N ASN A 124 12.58 -14.57 -6.45
CA ASN A 124 12.93 -14.36 -7.85
C ASN A 124 12.20 -13.15 -8.45
N ILE A 125 12.94 -12.09 -8.78
CA ILE A 125 12.43 -10.86 -9.39
C ILE A 125 12.42 -10.93 -10.91
N ASP A 126 13.18 -11.84 -11.54
CA ASP A 126 13.20 -12.00 -13.00
C ASP A 126 11.97 -12.81 -13.48
N MET A 127 10.81 -12.19 -13.28
CA MET A 127 9.49 -12.67 -13.69
C MET A 127 8.98 -11.82 -14.86
N PRO A 128 8.01 -12.29 -15.66
CA PRO A 128 7.48 -11.53 -16.79
C PRO A 128 6.99 -10.12 -16.40
N ILE A 129 7.06 -9.18 -17.36
CA ILE A 129 6.49 -7.84 -17.19
C ILE A 129 5.00 -7.97 -16.84
N GLY A 130 4.54 -7.13 -15.92
CA GLY A 130 3.19 -7.24 -15.36
C GLY A 130 3.11 -8.13 -14.12
N THR A 131 4.23 -8.62 -13.57
CA THR A 131 4.25 -9.42 -12.35
C THR A 131 4.50 -8.55 -11.11
N VAL A 132 3.83 -8.90 -10.02
CA VAL A 132 4.08 -8.39 -8.67
C VAL A 132 4.71 -9.49 -7.84
N VAL A 133 5.90 -9.24 -7.28
CA VAL A 133 6.60 -10.20 -6.42
C VAL A 133 6.70 -9.62 -5.02
N HIS A 134 6.05 -10.26 -4.06
CA HIS A 134 6.27 -9.94 -2.65
C HIS A 134 7.59 -10.57 -2.19
N THR A 135 8.49 -9.79 -1.59
CA THR A 135 9.83 -10.25 -1.21
C THR A 135 10.37 -9.50 0.00
N GLY A 136 11.18 -10.20 0.79
CA GLY A 136 12.09 -9.57 1.74
C GLY A 136 13.37 -9.10 1.08
N MET A 137 14.01 -8.08 1.66
CA MET A 137 15.41 -7.75 1.46
C MET A 137 16.18 -8.16 2.72
N SER A 138 17.21 -8.98 2.54
CA SER A 138 18.01 -9.51 3.64
C SER A 138 19.39 -8.86 3.68
N ASN A 139 19.97 -8.77 4.88
CA ASN A 139 21.38 -8.44 5.05
C ASN A 139 22.27 -9.69 4.97
N GLU A 140 23.58 -9.49 5.02
CA GLU A 140 24.60 -10.56 4.96
C GLU A 140 24.50 -11.59 6.10
N HIS A 141 23.83 -11.24 7.20
CA HIS A 141 23.59 -12.12 8.35
C HIS A 141 22.23 -12.84 8.26
N ASN A 142 21.57 -12.80 7.09
CA ASN A 142 20.23 -13.34 6.84
C ASN A 142 19.11 -12.68 7.67
N GLY A 143 19.36 -11.48 8.21
CA GLY A 143 18.34 -10.67 8.88
C GLY A 143 17.50 -9.89 7.87
N TYR A 144 16.21 -9.70 8.17
CA TYR A 144 15.33 -8.86 7.35
C TYR A 144 15.63 -7.38 7.57
N GLU A 145 16.02 -6.70 6.50
CA GLU A 145 16.15 -5.24 6.50
C GLU A 145 14.82 -4.59 6.17
N ASN A 146 14.15 -5.07 5.11
CA ASN A 146 12.88 -4.54 4.64
C ASN A 146 12.02 -5.66 4.03
N ASP A 147 10.70 -5.46 4.00
CA ASP A 147 9.76 -6.21 3.16
C ASP A 147 9.14 -5.27 2.10
N CYS A 148 8.92 -5.79 0.89
CA CYS A 148 8.36 -5.00 -0.19
C CYS A 148 7.62 -5.85 -1.22
N SER A 149 6.76 -5.20 -1.99
CA SER A 149 6.27 -5.73 -3.26
C SER A 149 7.04 -5.05 -4.39
N VAL A 150 7.69 -5.87 -5.23
CA VAL A 150 8.39 -5.44 -6.44
C VAL A 150 7.45 -5.65 -7.63
N ILE A 151 7.12 -4.56 -8.31
CA ILE A 151 6.20 -4.55 -9.45
C ILE A 151 7.02 -4.32 -10.72
N ARG A 152 7.01 -5.28 -11.66
CA ARG A 152 7.72 -5.15 -12.94
C ARG A 152 6.83 -4.44 -13.96
N LEU A 153 7.04 -3.13 -14.14
CA LEU A 153 6.26 -2.29 -15.04
C LEU A 153 6.78 -2.28 -16.48
N GLY A 154 8.04 -2.68 -16.69
CA GLY A 154 8.66 -2.77 -18.00
C GLY A 154 9.93 -3.62 -17.97
N GLU A 155 10.68 -3.66 -19.07
CA GLU A 155 11.88 -4.50 -19.19
C GLU A 155 12.92 -4.15 -18.11
N TYR A 156 13.19 -2.85 -17.94
CA TYR A 156 14.13 -2.27 -16.97
C TYR A 156 13.48 -1.19 -16.10
N HIS A 157 12.19 -1.36 -15.78
CA HIS A 157 11.40 -0.41 -15.01
C HIS A 157 10.59 -1.14 -13.93
N PHE A 158 10.87 -0.79 -12.67
CA PHE A 158 10.30 -1.42 -11.50
C PHE A 158 9.73 -0.39 -10.54
N LEU A 159 8.64 -0.74 -9.87
CA LEU A 159 8.08 0.02 -8.75
C LEU A 159 8.12 -0.84 -7.50
N LEU A 160 8.77 -0.34 -6.47
CA LEU A 160 8.84 -0.99 -5.16
C LEU A 160 7.86 -0.31 -4.22
N VAL A 161 7.06 -1.11 -3.53
CA VAL A 161 6.09 -0.64 -2.54
C VAL A 161 6.37 -1.30 -1.20
N SER A 162 6.50 -0.49 -0.14
CA SER A 162 6.76 -0.95 1.23
C SER A 162 5.91 -0.19 2.25
N SER A 163 5.91 -0.68 3.49
CA SER A 163 5.26 0.03 4.61
C SER A 163 5.75 1.48 4.78
N THR A 164 4.84 2.35 5.18
CA THR A 164 5.10 3.77 5.50
C THR A 164 6.18 3.95 6.57
N SER A 165 6.20 3.08 7.59
CA SER A 165 7.15 3.16 8.71
C SER A 165 8.58 2.79 8.32
N GLN A 166 8.77 2.14 7.17
CA GLN A 166 10.06 1.65 6.70
C GLN A 166 10.70 2.59 5.68
N SER A 167 10.09 3.73 5.34
CA SER A 167 10.59 4.65 4.30
C SER A 167 12.06 5.05 4.48
N THR A 168 12.44 5.55 5.65
CA THR A 168 13.82 5.97 5.93
C THR A 168 14.82 4.81 5.85
N ARG A 169 14.42 3.63 6.32
CA ARG A 169 15.29 2.44 6.29
C ARG A 169 15.45 1.93 4.86
N ASN A 170 14.35 1.82 4.13
CA ASN A 170 14.32 1.30 2.78
C ASN A 170 15.16 2.17 1.82
N ILE A 171 14.97 3.49 1.82
CA ILE A 171 15.79 4.38 0.96
C ILE A 171 17.27 4.32 1.32
N LYS A 172 17.62 4.21 2.61
CA LYS A 172 19.01 4.10 3.05
C LYS A 172 19.62 2.78 2.59
N TRP A 173 18.88 1.68 2.72
CA TRP A 173 19.30 0.35 2.30
C TRP A 173 19.52 0.28 0.79
N LEU A 174 18.55 0.74 0.00
CA LEU A 174 18.67 0.79 -1.45
C LEU A 174 19.85 1.66 -1.90
N LYS A 175 19.97 2.89 -1.39
CA LYS A 175 21.08 3.79 -1.76
C LYS A 175 22.46 3.23 -1.41
N ALA A 176 22.57 2.45 -0.35
CA ALA A 176 23.85 1.84 0.05
C ALA A 176 24.31 0.73 -0.92
N HIS A 177 23.39 0.15 -1.69
CA HIS A 177 23.70 -0.97 -2.59
C HIS A 177 23.55 -0.62 -4.07
N VAL A 178 22.91 0.52 -4.40
CA VAL A 178 22.86 1.01 -5.78
C VAL A 178 24.30 1.26 -6.26
N PRO A 179 24.69 0.72 -7.44
CA PRO A 179 26.02 0.95 -8.00
C PRO A 179 26.36 2.44 -8.16
N GLU A 180 27.62 2.80 -7.88
CA GLU A 180 28.11 4.18 -7.97
C GLU A 180 28.28 4.70 -9.42
N ASP A 181 28.15 3.82 -10.42
CA ASP A 181 28.32 4.14 -11.84
C ASP A 181 27.10 4.85 -12.47
N ASN A 182 26.09 5.20 -11.67
CA ASN A 182 24.81 5.79 -12.09
C ASN A 182 24.04 4.95 -13.12
N SER A 183 24.29 3.65 -13.17
CA SER A 183 23.60 2.73 -14.09
C SER A 183 22.15 2.44 -13.67
N ILE A 184 21.78 2.72 -12.41
CA ILE A 184 20.42 2.53 -11.88
C ILE A 184 19.93 3.84 -11.26
N PHE A 185 18.80 4.32 -11.77
CA PHE A 185 18.11 5.49 -11.25
C PHE A 185 17.10 5.06 -10.19
N LEU A 186 17.25 5.56 -8.97
CA LEU A 186 16.37 5.32 -7.84
C LEU A 186 15.67 6.62 -7.43
N LEU A 187 14.34 6.66 -7.50
CA LEU A 187 13.52 7.83 -7.15
C LEU A 187 12.48 7.48 -6.09
N ALA A 188 12.38 8.28 -5.03
CA ALA A 188 11.27 8.23 -4.08
C ALA A 188 10.05 8.93 -4.68
N VAL A 189 9.00 8.16 -4.96
CA VAL A 189 7.80 8.63 -5.68
C VAL A 189 6.54 8.55 -4.83
N THR A 190 6.65 8.31 -3.52
CA THR A 190 5.49 8.19 -2.61
C THR A 190 4.46 9.31 -2.78
N SER A 191 4.91 10.56 -2.85
CA SER A 191 4.03 11.73 -2.98
C SER A 191 3.43 11.92 -4.38
N LEU A 192 3.92 11.20 -5.39
CA LEU A 192 3.42 11.26 -6.76
C LEU A 192 2.23 10.32 -6.99
N TYR A 193 2.02 9.36 -6.10
CA TYR A 193 1.00 8.33 -6.24
C TYR A 193 -0.02 8.39 -5.11
N THR A 194 -1.30 8.40 -5.48
CA THR A 194 -2.40 7.98 -4.60
C THR A 194 -2.60 6.48 -4.79
N ALA A 195 -2.74 5.72 -3.70
CA ALA A 195 -2.94 4.28 -3.76
C ALA A 195 -4.17 3.91 -2.95
N LEU A 196 -5.16 3.31 -3.64
CA LEU A 196 -6.38 2.81 -3.04
C LEU A 196 -6.40 1.30 -3.20
N ASN A 197 -6.64 0.60 -2.10
CA ASN A 197 -6.79 -0.85 -2.12
C ASN A 197 -8.27 -1.21 -2.03
N LEU A 198 -8.73 -2.04 -2.96
CA LEU A 198 -10.10 -2.50 -3.04
C LEU A 198 -10.18 -3.97 -2.66
N ILE A 199 -10.80 -4.25 -1.51
CA ILE A 199 -10.79 -5.59 -0.90
C ILE A 199 -12.22 -6.06 -0.67
N GLY A 200 -12.47 -7.34 -0.95
CA GLY A 200 -13.74 -8.01 -0.65
C GLY A 200 -14.27 -8.81 -1.83
N PRO A 201 -15.27 -9.69 -1.61
CA PRO A 201 -15.89 -10.47 -2.68
C PRO A 201 -16.48 -9.61 -3.80
N ASN A 202 -16.92 -8.38 -3.51
CA ASN A 202 -17.54 -7.51 -4.49
C ASN A 202 -16.58 -6.53 -5.17
N ALA A 203 -15.27 -6.59 -4.86
CA ALA A 203 -14.26 -5.69 -5.43
C ALA A 203 -14.22 -5.73 -6.96
N LYS A 204 -14.27 -6.94 -7.55
CA LYS A 204 -14.23 -7.12 -9.00
C LYS A 204 -15.44 -6.50 -9.71
N TYR A 205 -16.64 -6.62 -9.12
CA TYR A 205 -17.85 -6.03 -9.67
C TYR A 205 -17.77 -4.50 -9.69
N LEU A 206 -17.28 -3.89 -8.60
CA LEU A 206 -17.09 -2.44 -8.57
C LEU A 206 -16.08 -1.96 -9.62
N LEU A 207 -14.98 -2.69 -9.84
CA LEU A 207 -14.01 -2.33 -10.89
C LEU A 207 -14.61 -2.41 -12.29
N PHE A 208 -15.43 -3.42 -12.58
CA PHE A 208 -16.15 -3.53 -13.86
C PHE A 208 -17.16 -2.40 -14.07
N GLU A 209 -17.76 -1.86 -13.01
CA GLU A 209 -18.68 -0.73 -13.12
C GLU A 209 -17.94 0.58 -13.41
N LEU A 210 -16.69 0.71 -12.96
CA LEU A 210 -15.90 1.94 -13.05
C LEU A 210 -14.91 1.96 -14.23
N SER A 211 -14.79 0.87 -14.98
CA SER A 211 -13.79 0.74 -16.05
C SER A 211 -14.28 -0.17 -17.17
N ASP A 212 -13.95 0.23 -18.40
CA ASP A 212 -14.22 -0.56 -19.61
C ASP A 212 -13.24 -1.74 -19.80
N GLU A 213 -12.24 -1.89 -18.92
CA GLU A 213 -11.24 -2.95 -18.99
C GLU A 213 -11.80 -4.31 -18.55
N ASN A 214 -11.34 -5.37 -19.21
CA ASN A 214 -11.76 -6.72 -18.88
C ASN A 214 -10.87 -7.33 -17.78
N PHE A 215 -11.34 -7.29 -16.53
CA PHE A 215 -10.65 -7.91 -15.40
C PHE A 215 -10.93 -9.41 -15.24
N ASN A 216 -11.61 -10.08 -16.19
CA ASN A 216 -11.97 -11.50 -16.02
C ASN A 216 -10.74 -12.39 -15.86
N ASP A 217 -9.71 -12.13 -16.67
CA ASP A 217 -8.46 -12.90 -16.72
C ASP A 217 -7.32 -12.25 -15.94
N PHE A 218 -7.63 -11.31 -15.04
CA PHE A 218 -6.62 -10.67 -14.19
C PHE A 218 -6.12 -11.67 -13.14
N ALA A 219 -4.93 -12.22 -13.39
CA ALA A 219 -4.32 -13.21 -12.53
C ALA A 219 -3.94 -12.61 -11.16
N ARG A 220 -3.70 -13.48 -10.18
CA ARG A 220 -3.17 -13.04 -8.88
C ARG A 220 -1.73 -12.60 -9.03
N MET A 221 -1.32 -11.61 -8.24
CA MET A 221 0.05 -11.10 -8.22
C MET A 221 0.51 -10.58 -9.60
N THR A 222 -0.42 -9.97 -10.35
CA THR A 222 -0.13 -9.27 -11.60
C THR A 222 -0.57 -7.81 -11.53
N CYS A 223 -0.02 -6.99 -12.42
CA CYS A 223 -0.31 -5.59 -12.60
C CYS A 223 -0.49 -5.26 -14.08
N GLN A 224 -1.29 -4.22 -14.36
CA GLN A 224 -1.45 -3.62 -15.68
C GLN A 224 -1.29 -2.10 -15.52
N VAL A 225 -0.65 -1.48 -16.52
CA VAL A 225 -0.34 -0.04 -16.58
C VAL A 225 -1.09 0.59 -17.74
#